data_AF-A0A937ZQS1-F1
#
_entry.id   AF-A0A937ZQS1-F1
#
_cell.length_a   1.000
_cell.length_b   1.000
_cell.length_c   1.000
_cell.angle_alpha   90.00
_cell.angle_beta   90.00
_cell.angle_gamma   90.00
#
_symmetry.space_group_name_H-M   'P 1'
#
loop_
_entity.id
_entity.type
_entity.pdbx_description
1 polymer ?
#
loop_
_entity_poly.entity_id
_entity_poly.type
_entity_poly.pdbx_seq_one_letter_code
_entity_poly.pdbx_strand_id
1 'polypeptide(L)'
;MPWKECHIVDERLRFVARLMDGEKMAPLCAEFGISRKTGYKIYDRYKDHGVLGLTDRSRRPYRHANQLPQAIEAQIVRLKKEYPTWGAPKIRERLRRRYPDLRCPAISTVHAVLDRRGLVEHRRRRRYKATGTALSRPLEPNRLWCADYKGEFMLADRRYCYPLTITDFATRYLIRCEALSSTNERQAFTVFERVFQEFGLPAAIRTDNGIPFACGNALYGLTRLSVWWLRLGIAFERIKPGHPEQNGRHERMHLTLKREATKPASPNFLQQQARFDAFLARYNDERPHHALDMRVPADDYRPSPRAYGGLSELEYPLHDWTAIVTTCGRICYEKRKVNLSTVFAG
;
A
#
# COMPACT_ATOMS: atom_id res chain seq x y z
N MET A 1 -38.73 -16.06 -15.27
CA MET A 1 -39.24 -14.76 -15.78
C MET A 1 -38.05 -13.91 -16.18
N PRO A 2 -37.84 -13.65 -17.48
CA PRO A 2 -36.62 -13.05 -17.98
C PRO A 2 -36.65 -11.52 -17.82
N TRP A 3 -35.51 -10.98 -17.43
CA TRP A 3 -35.24 -9.58 -17.16
C TRP A 3 -35.39 -8.76 -18.44
N LYS A 4 -36.17 -7.67 -18.40
CA LYS A 4 -36.20 -6.66 -19.48
C LYS A 4 -34.96 -5.78 -19.37
N GLU A 5 -33.91 -6.13 -20.09
CA GLU A 5 -32.88 -5.16 -20.46
C GLU A 5 -33.52 -4.17 -21.45
N CYS A 6 -34.05 -3.04 -20.96
CA CYS A 6 -34.58 -1.99 -21.82
C CYS A 6 -33.41 -1.23 -22.45
N HIS A 7 -33.20 -1.40 -23.76
CA HIS A 7 -32.22 -0.63 -24.50
C HIS A 7 -32.75 0.82 -24.64
N ILE A 8 -31.91 1.83 -24.42
CA ILE A 8 -32.29 3.27 -24.48
C ILE A 8 -32.99 3.64 -25.82
N VAL A 9 -32.67 2.91 -26.88
CA VAL A 9 -33.29 3.07 -28.21
C VAL A 9 -34.75 2.61 -28.22
N ASP A 10 -35.08 1.55 -27.48
CA ASP A 10 -36.43 0.99 -27.40
C ASP A 10 -37.38 1.91 -26.63
N GLU A 11 -36.89 2.56 -25.57
CA GLU A 11 -37.65 3.57 -24.85
C GLU A 11 -37.92 4.81 -25.71
N ARG A 12 -36.93 5.24 -26.51
CA ARG A 12 -37.11 6.34 -27.47
C ARG A 12 -38.09 5.97 -28.58
N LEU A 13 -38.07 4.73 -29.05
CA LEU A 13 -39.02 4.24 -30.05
C LEU A 13 -40.45 4.19 -29.49
N ARG A 14 -40.61 3.72 -28.24
CA ARG A 14 -41.89 3.71 -27.53
C ARG A 14 -42.45 5.12 -27.33
N PHE A 15 -41.59 6.08 -27.01
CA PHE A 15 -41.96 7.49 -26.92
C PHE A 15 -42.47 8.03 -28.26
N VAL A 16 -41.79 7.73 -29.37
CA VAL A 16 -42.21 8.17 -30.71
C VAL A 16 -43.53 7.52 -31.13
N ALA A 17 -43.70 6.21 -30.91
CA ALA A 17 -44.93 5.50 -31.28
C ALA A 17 -46.17 6.10 -30.61
N ARG A 18 -46.11 6.34 -29.30
CA ARG A 18 -47.20 6.95 -28.53
C ARG A 18 -47.52 8.39 -28.97
N LEU A 19 -46.50 9.13 -29.39
CA LEU A 19 -46.71 10.48 -29.95
C LEU A 19 -47.40 10.41 -31.32
N MET A 20 -47.13 9.37 -32.12
CA MET A 20 -47.82 9.14 -33.40
C MET A 20 -49.25 8.64 -33.23
N ASP A 21 -49.55 7.93 -32.13
CA ASP A 21 -50.89 7.48 -31.75
C ASP A 21 -51.81 8.63 -31.27
N GLY A 22 -51.32 9.88 -31.27
CA GLY A 22 -52.10 11.09 -31.03
C GLY A 22 -52.01 11.64 -29.59
N GLU A 23 -51.13 11.09 -28.76
CA GLU A 23 -50.89 11.65 -27.43
C GLU A 23 -50.22 13.03 -27.48
N LYS A 24 -50.54 13.91 -26.53
CA LYS A 24 -49.96 15.26 -26.49
C LYS A 24 -48.51 15.22 -25.98
N MET A 25 -47.64 16.00 -26.62
CA MET A 25 -46.19 16.05 -26.30
C MET A 25 -45.88 16.39 -24.83
N ALA A 26 -46.63 17.31 -24.23
CA ALA A 26 -46.38 17.76 -22.85
C ALA A 26 -46.62 16.68 -21.78
N PRO A 27 -47.78 15.99 -21.73
CA PRO A 27 -47.98 14.90 -20.78
C PRO A 27 -47.06 13.70 -21.06
N LEU A 28 -46.80 13.37 -22.33
CA LEU A 28 -45.92 12.27 -22.70
C LEU A 28 -44.46 12.51 -22.25
N CYS A 29 -43.95 13.73 -22.38
CA CYS A 29 -42.61 14.08 -21.89
C CYS A 29 -42.51 13.94 -20.36
N ALA A 30 -43.57 14.28 -19.62
CA ALA A 30 -43.61 14.15 -18.16
C ALA A 30 -43.59 12.68 -17.72
N GLU A 31 -44.33 11.81 -18.42
CA GLU A 31 -44.38 10.37 -18.13
C GLU A 31 -43.05 9.67 -18.41
N PHE A 32 -42.35 10.04 -19.48
CA PHE A 32 -41.03 9.49 -19.82
C PHE A 32 -39.87 10.20 -19.09
N GLY A 33 -40.14 11.15 -18.19
CA GLY A 33 -39.12 11.84 -17.41
C GLY A 33 -38.14 12.70 -18.23
N ILE A 34 -38.56 13.17 -19.41
CA ILE A 34 -37.72 13.96 -20.32
C ILE A 34 -38.22 15.39 -20.47
N SER A 35 -37.30 16.32 -20.74
CA SER A 35 -37.69 17.70 -21.05
C SER A 35 -38.42 17.78 -22.40
N ARG A 36 -39.36 18.72 -22.54
CA ARG A 36 -40.05 19.00 -23.83
C ARG A 36 -39.06 19.22 -24.98
N LYS A 37 -37.94 19.92 -24.72
CA LYS A 37 -36.86 20.13 -25.69
C LYS A 37 -36.22 18.82 -26.16
N THR A 38 -36.06 17.87 -25.25
CA THR A 38 -35.56 16.53 -25.57
C THR A 38 -36.60 15.73 -26.36
N GLY A 39 -37.89 15.83 -26.00
CA GLY A 39 -38.99 15.19 -26.70
C GLY A 39 -39.09 15.61 -28.17
N TYR A 40 -39.15 16.93 -28.45
CA TYR A 40 -39.12 17.45 -29.83
C TYR A 40 -37.88 16.99 -30.59
N LYS A 41 -36.69 17.07 -29.97
CA LYS A 41 -35.45 16.62 -30.59
C LYS A 41 -35.45 15.14 -30.95
N ILE A 42 -36.06 14.28 -30.14
CA ILE A 42 -36.19 12.85 -30.43
C ILE A 42 -37.14 12.64 -31.61
N TYR A 43 -38.29 13.33 -31.61
CA TYR A 43 -39.28 13.23 -32.67
C TYR A 43 -38.78 13.77 -34.03
N ASP A 44 -38.16 14.95 -34.04
CA ASP A 44 -37.59 15.54 -35.26
C ASP A 44 -36.53 14.61 -35.87
N ARG A 45 -35.68 14.00 -35.03
CA ARG A 45 -34.68 13.03 -35.49
C ARG A 45 -35.29 11.76 -36.06
N TYR A 46 -36.40 11.30 -35.49
CA TYR A 46 -37.13 10.16 -36.04
C TYR A 46 -37.77 10.52 -37.38
N LYS A 47 -38.33 11.71 -37.53
CA LYS A 47 -38.90 12.20 -38.79
C LYS A 47 -37.83 12.29 -39.88
N ASP A 48 -36.63 12.75 -39.55
CA ASP A 48 -35.54 12.97 -40.52
C ASP A 48 -34.78 11.69 -40.89
N HIS A 49 -34.62 10.74 -39.95
CA HIS A 49 -33.69 9.62 -40.10
C HIS A 49 -34.26 8.27 -39.63
N GLY A 50 -35.56 8.19 -39.33
CA GLY A 50 -36.22 6.99 -38.83
C GLY A 50 -35.61 6.44 -37.55
N VAL A 51 -35.63 5.13 -37.39
CA VAL A 51 -35.11 4.41 -36.20
C VAL A 51 -33.62 4.67 -35.97
N LEU A 52 -32.83 4.87 -37.04
CA LEU A 52 -31.40 5.18 -36.94
C LEU A 52 -31.14 6.54 -36.25
N GLY A 53 -32.08 7.49 -36.36
CA GLY A 53 -32.02 8.80 -35.69
C GLY A 53 -32.12 8.73 -34.16
N LEU A 54 -32.60 7.61 -33.62
CA LEU A 54 -32.77 7.37 -32.18
C LEU A 54 -31.49 6.86 -31.50
N THR A 55 -30.47 6.50 -32.28
CA THR A 55 -29.15 6.11 -31.76
C THR A 55 -28.37 7.32 -31.25
N ASP A 56 -27.51 7.12 -30.25
CA ASP A 56 -26.66 8.18 -29.73
C ASP A 56 -25.57 8.55 -30.75
N ARG A 57 -25.63 9.78 -31.26
CA ARG A 57 -24.57 10.35 -32.09
C ARG A 57 -23.37 10.74 -31.23
N SER A 58 -22.17 10.53 -31.78
CA SER A 58 -20.92 10.96 -31.18
C SER A 58 -20.95 12.46 -30.85
N ARG A 59 -20.63 12.81 -29.61
CA ARG A 59 -20.49 14.21 -29.14
C ARG A 59 -19.09 14.77 -29.38
N ARG A 60 -18.24 14.05 -30.12
CA ARG A 60 -16.84 14.44 -30.32
C ARG A 60 -16.75 15.60 -31.33
N PRO A 61 -16.01 16.68 -31.02
CA PRO A 61 -15.76 17.76 -31.97
C PRO A 61 -15.16 17.23 -33.28
N TYR A 62 -15.68 17.70 -34.42
CA TYR A 62 -15.28 17.24 -35.76
C TYR A 62 -13.82 17.58 -36.11
N ARG A 63 -13.25 18.64 -35.51
CA ARG A 63 -11.85 19.02 -35.68
C ARG A 63 -11.23 19.40 -34.33
N HIS A 64 -10.08 18.80 -34.03
CA HIS A 64 -9.20 19.27 -32.97
C HIS A 64 -8.13 20.17 -33.60
N ALA A 65 -8.19 21.48 -33.33
CA ALA A 65 -7.30 22.48 -33.92
C ALA A 65 -5.80 22.22 -33.68
N ASN A 66 -5.46 21.42 -32.68
CA ASN A 66 -4.07 21.14 -32.26
C ASN A 66 -3.58 19.74 -32.69
N GLN A 67 -4.25 19.08 -33.63
CA GLN A 67 -3.82 17.77 -34.11
C GLN A 67 -2.69 17.92 -35.13
N LEU A 68 -1.58 17.26 -34.87
CA LEU A 68 -0.45 17.21 -35.78
C LEU A 68 -0.89 16.54 -37.10
N PRO A 69 -0.49 17.05 -38.28
CA PRO A 69 -0.77 16.39 -39.54
C PRO A 69 -0.31 14.93 -39.51
N GLN A 70 -1.18 14.03 -39.99
CA GLN A 70 -0.96 12.57 -39.93
C GLN A 70 0.34 12.14 -40.63
N ALA A 71 0.75 12.86 -41.68
CA ALA A 71 2.01 12.66 -42.36
C ALA A 71 3.22 12.85 -41.42
N ILE A 72 3.20 13.87 -40.54
CA ILE A 72 4.29 14.14 -39.61
C ILE A 72 4.32 13.07 -38.50
N GLU A 73 3.15 12.66 -38.00
CA GLU A 73 3.07 11.55 -37.04
C GLU A 73 3.66 10.25 -37.61
N ALA A 74 3.36 9.94 -38.88
CA ALA A 74 3.90 8.78 -39.56
C ALA A 74 5.43 8.83 -39.67
N GLN A 75 6.02 10.00 -39.95
CA GLN A 75 7.48 10.15 -39.97
C GLN A 75 8.10 10.00 -38.58
N ILE A 76 7.47 10.52 -37.53
CA ILE A 76 7.93 10.34 -36.13
C ILE A 76 7.97 8.85 -35.77
N VAL A 77 6.91 8.11 -36.08
CA VAL A 77 6.82 6.67 -35.83
C VAL A 77 7.85 5.90 -36.67
N ARG A 78 8.03 6.26 -37.94
CA ARG A 78 9.05 5.65 -38.81
C ARG A 78 10.44 5.83 -38.26
N LEU A 79 10.80 7.04 -37.84
CA LEU A 79 12.10 7.34 -37.23
C LEU A 79 12.31 6.57 -35.91
N LYS A 80 11.25 6.39 -35.10
CA LYS A 80 11.34 5.56 -33.89
C LYS A 80 11.55 4.08 -34.21
N LYS A 81 10.95 3.56 -35.28
CA LYS A 81 11.18 2.18 -35.74
C LYS A 81 12.58 1.98 -36.31
N GLU A 82 13.11 2.97 -37.03
CA GLU A 82 14.48 2.97 -37.56
C GLU A 82 15.53 3.05 -36.43
N TYR A 83 15.23 3.81 -35.37
CA TYR A 83 16.11 3.96 -34.20
C TYR A 83 15.38 3.67 -32.88
N PRO A 84 15.17 2.39 -32.52
CA PRO A 84 14.39 1.99 -31.35
C PRO A 84 14.89 2.56 -30.02
N THR A 85 16.20 2.79 -29.88
CA THR A 85 16.83 3.31 -28.65
C THR A 85 16.70 4.83 -28.49
N TRP A 86 16.25 5.55 -29.52
CA TRP A 86 16.23 7.02 -29.49
C TRP A 86 14.97 7.57 -28.81
N GLY A 87 15.18 8.58 -27.96
CA GLY A 87 14.10 9.33 -27.31
C GLY A 87 13.59 10.49 -28.16
N ALA A 88 12.48 11.10 -27.73
CA ALA A 88 11.83 12.22 -28.43
C ALA A 88 12.77 13.38 -28.84
N PRO A 89 13.78 13.80 -28.04
CA PRO A 89 14.72 14.85 -28.47
C PRO A 89 15.55 14.47 -29.70
N LYS A 90 16.09 13.24 -29.74
CA LYS A 90 16.92 12.75 -30.85
C LYS A 90 16.10 12.55 -32.12
N ILE A 91 14.88 12.04 -31.98
CA ILE A 91 13.94 11.85 -33.09
C ILE A 91 13.54 13.20 -33.70
N ARG A 92 13.24 14.20 -32.86
CA ARG A 92 12.95 15.55 -33.33
C ARG A 92 14.13 16.16 -34.09
N GLU A 93 15.34 16.03 -33.56
CA GLU A 93 16.53 16.57 -34.21
C GLU A 93 16.81 15.88 -35.55
N ARG A 94 16.58 14.56 -35.64
CA ARG A 94 16.67 13.82 -36.90
C ARG A 94 15.60 14.25 -37.90
N LEU A 95 14.38 14.49 -37.43
CA LEU A 95 13.27 15.00 -38.26
C LEU A 95 13.61 16.38 -38.84
N ARG A 96 14.18 17.27 -38.02
CA ARG A 96 14.62 18.62 -38.42
C ARG A 96 15.71 18.59 -39.48
N ARG A 97 16.68 17.68 -39.37
CA ARG A 97 17.77 17.55 -40.33
C ARG A 97 17.35 16.89 -41.65
N ARG A 98 16.40 15.95 -41.60
CA ARG A 98 15.93 15.22 -42.79
C ARG A 98 14.91 16.00 -43.61
N TYR A 99 14.16 16.90 -42.96
CA TYR A 99 13.13 17.73 -43.59
C TYR A 99 13.26 19.19 -43.12
N PRO A 100 14.19 19.98 -43.69
CA PRO A 100 14.45 21.36 -43.28
C PRO A 100 13.23 22.28 -43.44
N ASP A 101 12.40 22.02 -44.46
CA ASP A 101 11.21 22.82 -44.79
C ASP A 101 10.00 22.51 -43.91
N LEU A 102 10.10 21.46 -43.07
CA LEU A 102 9.01 21.06 -42.19
C LEU A 102 9.07 21.83 -40.89
N ARG A 103 7.95 22.49 -40.53
CA ARG A 103 7.78 23.07 -39.19
C ARG A 103 7.79 21.96 -38.13
N CYS A 104 8.95 21.79 -37.51
CA CYS A 104 9.16 20.69 -36.57
C CYS A 104 8.32 20.86 -35.30
N PRO A 105 7.59 19.80 -34.87
CA PRO A 105 6.83 19.85 -33.63
C PRO A 105 7.75 19.99 -32.41
N ALA A 106 7.17 20.45 -31.29
CA ALA A 106 7.86 20.52 -30.02
C ALA A 106 8.27 19.11 -29.54
N ILE A 107 9.32 19.04 -28.71
CA ILE A 107 9.80 17.77 -28.13
C ILE A 107 8.67 17.05 -27.37
N SER A 108 7.86 17.79 -26.63
CA SER A 108 6.69 17.28 -25.91
C SER A 108 5.64 16.68 -26.84
N THR A 109 5.40 17.30 -27.99
CA THR A 109 4.48 16.77 -29.02
C THR A 109 5.02 15.48 -29.63
N VAL A 110 6.31 15.40 -29.95
CA VAL A 110 6.95 14.16 -30.42
C VAL A 110 6.82 13.06 -29.35
N HIS A 111 7.10 13.37 -28.09
CA HIS A 111 6.92 12.43 -26.99
C HIS A 111 5.48 11.94 -26.88
N ALA A 112 4.48 12.84 -26.94
CA ALA A 112 3.07 12.48 -26.89
C ALA A 112 2.61 11.62 -28.08
N VAL A 113 3.20 11.80 -29.27
CA VAL A 113 2.93 10.92 -30.43
C VAL A 113 3.51 9.52 -30.18
N LEU A 114 4.75 9.42 -29.69
CA LEU A 114 5.38 8.14 -29.37
C LEU A 114 4.63 7.40 -28.26
N ASP A 115 4.21 8.13 -27.23
CA ASP A 115 3.49 7.61 -26.07
C ASP A 115 2.12 7.05 -26.46
N ARG A 116 1.33 7.81 -27.23
CA ARG A 116 0.02 7.37 -27.77
C ARG A 116 0.12 6.14 -28.69
N ARG A 117 1.29 5.91 -29.29
CA ARG A 117 1.56 4.74 -30.15
C ARG A 117 2.23 3.59 -29.40
N GLY A 118 2.40 3.68 -28.08
CA GLY A 118 3.00 2.65 -27.24
C GLY A 118 4.51 2.46 -27.45
N LEU A 119 5.20 3.48 -27.98
CA LEU A 119 6.63 3.42 -28.31
C LEU A 119 7.53 4.09 -27.24
N VAL A 120 6.99 4.39 -26.06
CA VAL A 120 7.72 4.93 -24.92
C VAL A 120 7.74 3.88 -23.82
N GLU A 121 8.94 3.48 -23.41
CA GLU A 121 9.10 2.70 -22.19
C GLU A 121 9.00 3.63 -20.98
N HIS A 122 7.93 3.49 -20.21
CA HIS A 122 7.85 4.15 -18.91
C HIS A 122 8.81 3.46 -17.95
N ARG A 123 9.94 4.11 -17.65
CA ARG A 123 10.78 3.69 -16.53
C ARG A 123 9.93 3.71 -15.27
N ARG A 124 9.71 2.54 -14.68
CA ARG A 124 9.10 2.43 -13.35
C ARG A 124 9.91 3.32 -12.41
N ARG A 125 9.24 4.23 -11.69
CA ARG A 125 9.90 5.04 -10.64
C ARG A 125 10.76 4.10 -9.80
N ARG A 126 12.04 4.44 -9.64
CA ARG A 126 12.91 3.77 -8.66
C ARG A 126 12.20 3.92 -7.31
N ARG A 127 11.59 2.84 -6.83
CA ARG A 127 11.14 2.77 -5.44
C ARG A 127 12.42 2.78 -4.62
N TYR A 128 12.48 3.62 -3.60
CA TYR A 128 13.52 3.51 -2.58
C TYR A 128 13.39 2.11 -1.99
N LYS A 129 14.31 1.21 -2.35
CA LYS A 129 14.37 -0.09 -1.70
C LYS A 129 14.83 0.18 -0.29
N ALA A 130 14.06 -0.29 0.71
CA ALA A 130 14.51 -0.27 2.09
C ALA A 130 15.86 -0.99 2.15
N THR A 131 16.93 -0.24 2.39
CA THR A 131 18.24 -0.79 2.71
C THR A 131 18.19 -1.25 4.17
N GLY A 132 18.55 -2.51 4.43
CA GLY A 132 18.68 -3.01 5.79
C GLY A 132 19.68 -2.18 6.59
N THR A 133 19.45 -2.05 7.89
CA THR A 133 20.35 -1.31 8.79
C THR A 133 21.55 -2.17 9.17
N ALA A 134 22.58 -1.57 9.78
CA ALA A 134 23.61 -2.35 10.47
C ALA A 134 22.93 -3.20 11.56
N LEU A 135 23.24 -4.50 11.59
CA LEU A 135 22.63 -5.45 12.51
C LEU A 135 23.53 -5.63 13.72
N SER A 136 23.08 -5.20 14.90
CA SER A 136 23.83 -5.39 16.15
C SER A 136 23.81 -6.87 16.60
N ARG A 137 24.80 -7.29 17.37
CA ARG A 137 24.81 -8.63 17.98
C ARG A 137 25.15 -8.52 19.47
N PRO A 138 24.27 -7.92 20.28
CA PRO A 138 24.57 -7.74 21.69
C PRO A 138 24.59 -9.08 22.44
N LEU A 139 25.34 -9.07 23.54
CA LEU A 139 25.45 -10.19 24.48
C LEU A 139 24.73 -9.92 25.80
N GLU A 140 24.29 -8.69 26.03
CA GLU A 140 23.54 -8.29 27.23
C GLU A 140 22.02 -8.33 26.98
N PRO A 141 21.21 -8.67 28.00
CA PRO A 141 19.76 -8.65 27.90
C PRO A 141 19.23 -7.25 27.62
N ASN A 142 18.09 -7.16 26.94
CA ASN A 142 17.37 -5.92 26.60
C ASN A 142 18.12 -4.94 25.69
N ARG A 143 19.29 -5.32 25.16
CA ARG A 143 19.96 -4.52 24.14
C ARG A 143 19.28 -4.63 22.78
N LEU A 144 18.79 -5.81 22.45
CA LEU A 144 18.11 -6.05 21.19
C LEU A 144 16.98 -7.05 21.40
N TRP A 145 15.76 -6.64 21.10
CA TRP A 145 14.64 -7.56 20.97
C TRP A 145 14.36 -7.86 19.51
N CYS A 146 14.08 -9.11 19.19
CA CYS A 146 13.60 -9.52 17.88
C CYS A 146 12.09 -9.72 17.94
N ALA A 147 11.35 -9.09 17.03
CA ALA A 147 9.92 -9.28 16.90
C ALA A 147 9.55 -9.74 15.49
N ASP A 148 8.64 -10.71 15.42
CA ASP A 148 8.18 -11.28 14.16
C ASP A 148 6.81 -11.95 14.32
N TYR A 149 6.07 -12.02 13.22
CA TYR A 149 4.88 -12.84 13.11
C TYR A 149 5.25 -14.23 12.65
N LYS A 150 4.95 -15.24 13.46
CA LYS A 150 4.99 -16.61 12.99
C LYS A 150 3.83 -16.76 11.99
N GLY A 151 4.11 -17.22 10.77
CA GLY A 151 3.12 -17.29 9.68
C GLY A 151 1.77 -17.93 10.07
N GLU A 152 0.70 -17.54 9.37
CA GLU A 152 -0.66 -17.86 9.79
C GLU A 152 -0.97 -19.35 9.82
N PHE A 153 -1.91 -19.72 10.70
CA PHE A 153 -2.52 -21.03 10.69
C PHE A 153 -4.00 -20.92 11.09
N MET A 154 -4.78 -21.90 10.65
CA MET A 154 -6.23 -21.91 10.88
C MET A 154 -6.54 -22.67 12.18
N LEU A 155 -7.34 -22.06 13.03
CA LEU A 155 -7.91 -22.68 14.24
C LEU A 155 -9.09 -23.60 13.87
N ALA A 156 -9.56 -24.41 14.81
CA ALA A 156 -10.67 -25.34 14.53
C ALA A 156 -11.99 -24.60 14.21
N ASP A 157 -12.17 -23.38 14.73
CA ASP A 157 -13.30 -22.47 14.42
C ASP A 157 -13.20 -21.79 13.04
N ARG A 158 -12.23 -22.19 12.20
CA ARG A 158 -11.94 -21.64 10.87
C ARG A 158 -11.49 -20.19 10.86
N ARG A 159 -10.99 -19.66 11.98
CA ARG A 159 -10.34 -18.33 12.02
C ARG A 159 -8.83 -18.46 11.86
N TYR A 160 -8.22 -17.52 11.15
CA TYR A 160 -6.76 -17.43 11.04
C TYR A 160 -6.16 -16.78 12.28
N CYS A 161 -5.14 -17.43 12.83
CA CYS A 161 -4.33 -16.93 13.94
C CYS A 161 -2.94 -16.53 13.43
N TYR A 162 -2.50 -15.34 13.84
CA TYR A 162 -1.22 -14.73 13.54
C TYR A 162 -0.45 -14.53 14.84
N PRO A 163 0.40 -15.49 15.27
CA PRO A 163 1.16 -15.32 16.50
C PRO A 163 2.22 -14.23 16.35
N LEU A 164 2.13 -13.19 17.18
CA LEU A 164 3.18 -12.21 17.34
C LEU A 164 4.14 -12.70 18.42
N THR A 165 5.40 -12.87 18.05
CA THR A 165 6.46 -13.33 18.96
C THR A 165 7.50 -12.24 19.17
N ILE A 166 7.92 -12.05 20.42
CA ILE A 166 8.93 -11.10 20.83
C ILE A 166 9.95 -11.84 21.68
N THR A 167 11.23 -11.75 21.32
CA THR A 167 12.33 -12.45 22.00
C THR A 167 13.48 -11.50 22.31
N ASP A 168 14.23 -11.80 23.36
CA ASP A 168 15.51 -11.18 23.61
C ASP A 168 16.64 -11.86 22.81
N PHE A 169 17.47 -11.05 22.15
CA PHE A 169 18.51 -11.56 21.25
C PHE A 169 19.71 -12.17 21.98
N ALA A 170 20.02 -11.74 23.20
CA ALA A 170 21.18 -12.25 23.94
C ALA A 170 20.82 -13.58 24.62
N THR A 171 19.76 -13.53 25.43
CA THR A 171 19.36 -14.58 26.38
C THR A 171 18.43 -15.63 25.78
N ARG A 172 17.93 -15.43 24.56
CA ARG A 172 16.88 -16.27 23.92
C ARG A 172 15.53 -16.24 24.63
N TYR A 173 15.38 -15.43 25.67
CA TYR A 173 14.13 -15.37 26.43
C TYR A 173 12.97 -14.94 25.54
N LEU A 174 11.89 -15.72 25.57
CA LEU A 174 10.66 -15.39 24.85
C LEU A 174 9.82 -14.47 25.74
N ILE A 175 9.80 -13.19 25.38
CA ILE A 175 9.15 -12.12 26.16
C ILE A 175 7.63 -12.22 26.02
N ARG A 176 7.16 -12.45 24.79
CA ARG A 176 5.73 -12.61 24.52
C ARG A 176 5.48 -13.48 23.29
N CYS A 177 4.39 -14.22 23.32
CA CYS A 177 3.79 -14.92 22.20
C CYS A 177 2.27 -14.71 22.26
N GLU A 178 1.73 -13.80 21.44
CA GLU A 178 0.31 -13.42 21.49
C GLU A 178 -0.43 -13.87 20.23
N ALA A 179 -1.57 -14.53 20.41
CA ALA A 179 -2.45 -15.02 19.36
C ALA A 179 -3.32 -13.90 18.81
N LEU A 180 -2.94 -13.32 17.67
CA LEU A 180 -3.67 -12.21 17.05
C LEU A 180 -4.56 -12.67 15.90
N SER A 181 -5.67 -11.98 15.68
CA SER A 181 -6.60 -12.26 14.58
C SER A 181 -6.21 -11.59 13.26
N SER A 182 -5.24 -10.67 13.31
CA SER A 182 -4.73 -9.95 12.14
C SER A 182 -3.32 -9.44 12.41
N THR A 183 -2.54 -9.19 11.35
CA THR A 183 -1.26 -8.46 11.39
C THR A 183 -1.44 -6.93 11.44
N ASN A 184 -2.61 -6.47 11.89
CA ASN A 184 -2.93 -5.05 11.98
C ASN A 184 -2.06 -4.37 13.04
N GLU A 185 -1.54 -3.20 12.67
CA GLU A 185 -0.75 -2.31 13.51
C GLU A 185 -1.41 -2.03 14.87
N ARG A 186 -2.74 -1.85 14.94
CA ARG A 186 -3.43 -1.58 16.23
C ARG A 186 -3.23 -2.68 17.26
N GLN A 187 -3.32 -3.94 16.85
CA GLN A 187 -3.14 -5.06 17.77
C GLN A 187 -1.68 -5.13 18.21
N ALA A 188 -0.74 -4.98 17.29
CA ALA A 188 0.69 -4.92 17.61
C ALA A 188 1.00 -3.83 18.65
N PHE A 189 0.46 -2.61 18.49
CA PHE A 189 0.61 -1.53 19.47
C PHE A 189 0.20 -1.96 20.89
N THR A 190 -0.97 -2.56 21.05
CA THR A 190 -1.45 -3.02 22.35
C THR A 190 -0.54 -4.10 22.95
N VAL A 191 -0.04 -5.03 22.14
CA VAL A 191 0.92 -6.06 22.61
C VAL A 191 2.21 -5.41 23.10
N PHE A 192 2.82 -4.54 22.28
CA PHE A 192 4.07 -3.88 22.65
C PHE A 192 3.92 -2.97 23.87
N GLU A 193 2.80 -2.26 23.99
CA GLU A 193 2.53 -1.41 25.16
C GLU A 193 2.51 -2.23 26.45
N ARG A 194 1.80 -3.36 26.48
CA ARG A 194 1.79 -4.28 27.63
C ARG A 194 3.17 -4.85 27.91
N VAL A 195 3.90 -5.25 26.86
CA VAL A 195 5.26 -5.77 27.01
C VAL A 195 6.20 -4.72 27.59
N PHE A 196 6.09 -3.47 27.17
CA PHE A 196 6.90 -2.37 27.70
C PHE A 196 6.54 -2.04 29.16
N GLN A 197 5.28 -2.17 29.54
CA GLN A 197 4.85 -2.03 30.94
C GLN A 197 5.41 -3.13 31.84
N GLU A 198 5.44 -4.37 31.36
CA GLU A 198 5.89 -5.52 32.16
C GLU A 198 7.41 -5.70 32.19
N PHE A 199 8.09 -5.52 31.06
CA PHE A 199 9.51 -5.83 30.90
C PHE A 199 10.41 -4.62 30.71
N GLY A 200 9.83 -3.42 30.60
CA GLY A 200 10.55 -2.17 30.31
C GLY A 200 10.92 -2.04 28.83
N LEU A 201 11.82 -1.10 28.54
CA LEU A 201 12.19 -0.71 27.18
C LEU A 201 13.54 -1.30 26.74
N PRO A 202 13.62 -1.93 25.55
CA PRO A 202 14.90 -2.35 24.99
C PRO A 202 15.68 -1.16 24.42
N ALA A 203 16.98 -1.35 24.17
CA ALA A 203 17.78 -0.37 23.45
C ALA A 203 17.45 -0.37 21.94
N ALA A 204 17.18 -1.54 21.36
CA ALA A 204 16.80 -1.69 19.95
C ALA A 204 15.76 -2.80 19.74
N ILE A 205 14.96 -2.67 18.67
CA ILE A 205 14.06 -3.71 18.18
C ILE A 205 14.43 -4.03 16.73
N ARG A 206 14.61 -5.32 16.43
CA ARG A 206 14.80 -5.85 15.08
C ARG A 206 13.54 -6.54 14.60
N THR A 207 13.13 -6.19 13.38
CA THR A 207 12.01 -6.84 12.70
C THR A 207 12.36 -7.22 11.27
N ASP A 208 11.47 -7.99 10.67
CA ASP A 208 11.44 -8.17 9.23
C ASP A 208 10.92 -6.90 8.51
N ASN A 209 10.80 -6.98 7.18
CA ASN A 209 10.22 -5.91 6.37
C ASN A 209 8.71 -6.10 6.11
N GLY A 210 8.04 -6.94 6.89
CA GLY A 210 6.61 -7.22 6.78
C GLY A 210 5.76 -6.14 7.45
N ILE A 211 4.48 -6.07 7.05
CA ILE A 211 3.46 -5.31 7.80
C ILE A 211 3.19 -6.09 9.10
N PRO A 212 3.12 -5.42 10.27
CA PRO A 212 3.01 -3.98 10.54
C PRO A 212 4.33 -3.25 10.86
N PHE A 213 5.48 -3.89 10.69
CA PHE A 213 6.77 -3.33 11.10
C PHE A 213 7.42 -2.42 10.05
N ALA A 214 7.17 -2.69 8.77
CA ALA A 214 7.62 -1.86 7.68
C ALA A 214 6.52 -1.66 6.62
N CYS A 215 6.49 -0.46 6.02
CA CYS A 215 5.59 -0.15 4.92
C CYS A 215 6.38 0.33 3.71
N GLY A 216 6.43 -0.46 2.63
CA GLY A 216 7.24 -0.16 1.44
C GLY A 216 6.85 1.12 0.69
N ASN A 217 5.70 1.72 1.01
CA ASN A 217 5.21 2.97 0.41
C ASN A 217 5.42 4.20 1.31
N ALA A 218 5.83 4.01 2.58
CA ALA A 218 6.05 5.10 3.52
C ALA A 218 7.48 5.65 3.42
N LEU A 219 7.67 6.90 3.84
CA LEU A 219 8.98 7.53 3.88
C LEU A 219 9.90 6.73 4.83
N TYR A 220 11.11 6.40 4.36
CA TYR A 220 12.06 5.49 5.02
C TYR A 220 11.55 4.06 5.29
N GLY A 221 10.37 3.70 4.80
CA GLY A 221 9.73 2.42 5.08
C GLY A 221 9.17 2.28 6.49
N LEU A 222 8.98 3.39 7.20
CA LEU A 222 8.52 3.43 8.59
C LEU A 222 6.99 3.20 8.68
N THR A 223 6.56 2.58 9.77
CA THR A 223 5.16 2.49 10.22
C THR A 223 4.95 3.33 11.47
N ARG A 224 3.69 3.57 11.89
CA ARG A 224 3.43 4.37 13.10
C ARG A 224 4.02 3.67 14.32
N LEU A 225 4.00 2.33 14.33
CA LEU A 225 4.64 1.51 15.34
C LEU A 225 6.15 1.77 15.41
N SER A 226 6.85 1.79 14.27
CA SER A 226 8.29 2.08 14.26
C SER A 226 8.60 3.52 14.69
N VAL A 227 7.76 4.50 14.33
CA VAL A 227 7.93 5.89 14.78
C VAL A 227 7.69 6.01 16.28
N TRP A 228 6.73 5.28 16.83
CA TRP A 228 6.48 5.21 18.27
C TRP A 228 7.69 4.65 19.02
N TRP A 229 8.32 3.59 18.52
CA TRP A 229 9.56 3.06 19.09
C TRP A 229 10.69 4.09 19.08
N LEU A 230 10.89 4.79 17.97
CA LEU A 230 11.90 5.84 17.87
C LEU A 230 11.64 6.97 18.87
N ARG A 231 10.37 7.37 19.08
CA ARG A 231 10.01 8.36 20.10
C ARG A 231 10.26 7.89 21.54
N LEU A 232 10.18 6.59 21.79
CA LEU A 232 10.55 5.99 23.08
C LEU A 232 12.08 5.85 23.26
N GLY A 233 12.88 6.31 22.29
CA GLY A 233 14.33 6.14 22.30
C GLY A 233 14.74 4.67 22.13
N ILE A 234 13.99 3.91 21.34
CA ILE A 234 14.32 2.55 20.94
C ILE A 234 14.83 2.60 19.50
N ALA A 235 16.05 2.13 19.25
CA ALA A 235 16.59 2.05 17.91
C ALA A 235 15.85 0.99 17.09
N PHE A 236 15.60 1.29 15.81
CA PHE A 236 14.89 0.38 14.92
C PHE A 236 15.85 -0.27 13.92
N GLU A 237 15.97 -1.60 13.98
CA GLU A 237 16.81 -2.39 13.09
C GLU A 237 15.99 -3.21 12.11
N ARG A 238 16.42 -3.23 10.84
CA ARG A 238 15.76 -4.01 9.78
C ARG A 238 16.74 -4.95 9.09
N ILE A 239 16.30 -6.18 8.92
CA ILE A 239 16.98 -7.14 8.06
C ILE A 239 16.91 -6.70 6.60
N LYS A 240 17.87 -7.14 5.79
CA LYS A 240 17.85 -6.89 4.35
C LYS A 240 16.71 -7.73 3.70
N PRO A 241 15.96 -7.17 2.74
CA PRO A 241 14.96 -7.95 2.01
C PRO A 241 15.57 -9.20 1.35
N GLY A 242 14.95 -10.36 1.56
CA GLY A 242 15.42 -11.63 0.99
C GLY A 242 16.57 -12.30 1.74
N HIS A 243 16.88 -11.87 2.96
CA HIS A 243 17.94 -12.44 3.81
C HIS A 243 17.38 -13.00 5.15
N PRO A 244 16.56 -14.07 5.11
CA PRO A 244 15.99 -14.70 6.31
C PRO A 244 17.06 -15.18 7.31
N GLU A 245 18.25 -15.53 6.83
CA GLU A 245 19.38 -15.98 7.65
C GLU A 245 19.80 -14.95 8.71
N GLN A 246 19.51 -13.67 8.50
CA GLN A 246 19.81 -12.59 9.44
C GLN A 246 18.96 -12.67 10.72
N ASN A 247 17.88 -13.45 10.70
CA ASN A 247 17.03 -13.72 11.86
C ASN A 247 16.92 -15.23 12.18
N GLY A 248 17.88 -16.05 11.74
CA GLY A 248 17.80 -17.52 11.87
C GLY A 248 17.62 -18.05 13.30
N ARG A 249 18.01 -17.28 14.32
CA ARG A 249 17.73 -17.59 15.74
C ARG A 249 16.22 -17.57 16.03
N HIS A 250 15.54 -16.56 15.51
CA HIS A 250 14.10 -16.40 15.63
C HIS A 250 13.35 -17.47 14.86
N GLU A 251 13.82 -17.80 13.66
CA GLU A 251 13.26 -18.90 12.85
C GLU A 251 13.36 -20.25 13.56
N ARG A 252 14.49 -20.54 14.24
CA ARG A 252 14.65 -21.76 15.04
C ARG A 252 13.64 -21.84 16.18
N MET A 253 13.37 -20.72 16.84
CA MET A 253 12.31 -20.61 17.85
C MET A 253 10.93 -20.85 17.21
N HIS A 254 10.63 -20.25 16.06
CA HIS A 254 9.37 -20.48 15.35
C HIS A 254 9.14 -21.95 14.96
N LEU A 255 10.19 -22.67 14.56
CA LEU A 255 10.08 -24.10 14.29
C LEU A 255 9.66 -24.89 15.53
N THR A 256 10.16 -24.47 16.70
CA THR A 256 9.84 -25.07 18.00
C THR A 256 8.40 -24.76 18.39
N LEU A 257 8.02 -23.47 18.35
CA LEU A 257 6.65 -23.01 18.58
C LEU A 257 5.65 -23.74 17.67
N LYS A 258 6.00 -23.92 16.39
CA LYS A 258 5.15 -24.61 15.43
C LYS A 258 4.90 -26.07 15.82
N ARG A 259 5.93 -26.78 16.29
CA ARG A 259 5.85 -28.19 16.69
C ARG A 259 5.07 -28.37 17.98
N GLU A 260 5.31 -27.53 18.97
CA GLU A 260 4.83 -27.75 20.34
C GLU A 260 3.51 -27.02 20.64
N ALA A 261 3.27 -25.86 20.04
CA ALA A 261 2.14 -25.00 20.41
C ALA A 261 1.10 -24.78 19.30
N THR A 262 1.40 -25.08 18.03
CA THR A 262 0.46 -24.84 16.91
C THR A 262 -0.15 -26.10 16.30
N LYS A 263 0.33 -27.29 16.68
CA LYS A 263 -0.15 -28.57 16.17
C LYS A 263 -0.52 -29.51 17.33
N PRO A 264 -1.75 -30.06 17.40
CA PRO A 264 -2.93 -29.65 16.63
C PRO A 264 -3.32 -28.19 16.93
N ALA A 265 -4.09 -27.54 16.06
CA ALA A 265 -4.56 -26.18 16.33
C ALA A 265 -5.63 -26.19 17.44
N SER A 266 -5.63 -25.19 18.32
CA SER A 266 -6.66 -25.09 19.36
C SER A 266 -8.03 -24.71 18.77
N PRO A 267 -9.13 -25.01 19.49
CA PRO A 267 -10.49 -24.68 19.07
C PRO A 267 -10.77 -23.19 18.83
N ASN A 268 -10.24 -22.32 19.69
CA ASN A 268 -10.47 -20.87 19.65
C ASN A 268 -9.24 -20.08 20.14
N PHE A 269 -9.29 -18.75 20.00
CA PHE A 269 -8.19 -17.86 20.39
C PHE A 269 -7.82 -17.94 21.88
N LEU A 270 -8.79 -18.04 22.78
CA LEU A 270 -8.53 -18.08 24.21
C LEU A 270 -7.72 -19.34 24.59
N GLN A 271 -8.12 -20.49 24.05
CA GLN A 271 -7.41 -21.75 24.26
C GLN A 271 -6.07 -21.78 23.52
N GLN A 272 -5.96 -21.10 22.38
CA GLN A 272 -4.69 -20.96 21.68
C GLN A 272 -3.71 -20.07 22.48
N GLN A 273 -4.21 -18.99 23.10
CA GLN A 273 -3.41 -18.12 23.96
C GLN A 273 -2.94 -18.86 25.19
N ALA A 274 -3.82 -19.58 25.90
CA ALA A 274 -3.43 -20.39 27.06
C ALA A 274 -2.34 -21.42 26.72
N ARG A 275 -2.38 -21.98 25.50
CA ARG A 275 -1.32 -22.88 25.01
C ARG A 275 -0.02 -22.14 24.71
N PHE A 276 -0.08 -20.91 24.21
CA PHE A 276 1.11 -20.06 24.05
C PHE A 276 1.71 -19.66 25.39
N ASP A 277 0.88 -19.35 26.39
CA ASP A 277 1.34 -19.01 27.74
C ASP A 277 2.02 -20.21 28.40
N ALA A 278 1.44 -21.41 28.29
CA ALA A 278 2.07 -22.64 28.74
C ALA A 278 3.38 -22.95 27.98
N PHE A 279 3.43 -22.68 26.67
CA PHE A 279 4.64 -22.83 25.89
C PHE A 279 5.73 -21.83 26.32
N LEU A 280 5.37 -20.58 26.59
CA LEU A 280 6.26 -19.53 27.09
C LEU A 280 6.94 -19.97 28.38
N ALA A 281 6.17 -20.40 29.38
CA ALA A 281 6.69 -20.88 30.66
C ALA A 281 7.67 -22.05 30.46
N ARG A 282 7.27 -23.07 29.70
CA ARG A 282 8.13 -24.22 29.44
C ARG A 282 9.39 -23.87 28.65
N TYR A 283 9.28 -22.97 27.67
CA TYR A 283 10.41 -22.54 26.86
C TYR A 283 11.43 -21.74 27.67
N ASN A 284 10.96 -20.88 28.57
CA ASN A 284 11.83 -19.99 29.34
C ASN A 284 12.39 -20.66 30.60
N ASP A 285 11.61 -21.49 31.29
CA ASP A 285 11.92 -21.98 32.63
C ASP A 285 12.35 -23.46 32.67
N GLU A 286 11.93 -24.28 31.70
CA GLU A 286 12.20 -25.74 31.72
C GLU A 286 13.16 -26.19 30.61
N ARG A 287 13.15 -25.50 29.45
CA ARG A 287 13.85 -25.96 28.26
C ARG A 287 15.32 -25.55 28.28
N PRO A 288 16.28 -26.51 28.25
CA PRO A 288 17.69 -26.17 28.11
C PRO A 288 18.05 -25.80 26.67
N HIS A 289 18.91 -24.80 26.50
CA HIS A 289 19.36 -24.35 25.18
C HIS A 289 20.85 -24.63 24.97
N HIS A 290 21.19 -25.36 23.90
CA HIS A 290 22.59 -25.56 23.49
C HIS A 290 23.37 -24.25 23.30
N ALA A 291 22.70 -23.18 22.86
CA ALA A 291 23.32 -21.87 22.67
C ALA A 291 23.62 -21.12 23.99
N LEU A 292 23.12 -21.62 25.13
CA LEU A 292 23.30 -21.09 26.47
C LEU A 292 24.00 -22.12 27.38
N ASP A 293 24.76 -23.05 26.80
CA ASP A 293 25.45 -24.13 27.52
C ASP A 293 24.49 -24.99 28.37
N MET A 294 23.33 -25.33 27.80
CA MET A 294 22.26 -26.13 28.42
C MET A 294 21.54 -25.45 29.60
N ARG A 295 21.75 -24.15 29.82
CA ARG A 295 20.93 -23.35 30.75
C ARG A 295 19.58 -22.97 30.13
N VAL A 296 18.65 -22.57 30.99
CA VAL A 296 17.33 -22.11 30.54
C VAL A 296 17.36 -20.59 30.33
N PRO A 297 16.57 -20.02 29.40
CA PRO A 297 16.59 -18.59 29.12
C PRO A 297 16.30 -17.71 30.35
N ALA A 298 15.48 -18.20 31.28
CA ALA A 298 15.16 -17.49 32.53
C ALA A 298 16.37 -17.28 33.44
N ASP A 299 17.40 -18.12 33.37
CA ASP A 299 18.60 -17.99 34.20
C ASP A 299 19.41 -16.72 33.84
N ASP A 300 19.40 -16.35 32.56
CA ASP A 300 20.20 -15.25 32.02
C ASP A 300 19.38 -13.95 31.87
N TYR A 301 18.06 -14.05 31.80
CA TYR A 301 17.20 -12.90 31.52
C TYR A 301 16.84 -12.08 32.76
N ARG A 302 16.83 -10.76 32.59
CA ARG A 302 16.35 -9.80 33.60
C ARG A 302 15.54 -8.72 32.89
N PRO A 303 14.46 -8.18 33.50
CA PRO A 303 13.72 -7.05 32.95
C PRO A 303 14.62 -5.83 32.72
N SER A 304 14.24 -4.98 31.76
CA SER A 304 15.00 -3.78 31.43
C SER A 304 14.92 -2.76 32.58
N PRO A 305 16.04 -2.12 32.94
CA PRO A 305 16.01 -1.02 33.92
C PRO A 305 15.32 0.25 33.38
N ARG A 306 15.10 0.34 32.05
CA ARG A 306 14.38 1.45 31.43
C ARG A 306 12.88 1.23 31.57
N ALA A 307 12.25 1.83 32.56
CA ALA A 307 10.80 1.77 32.73
C ALA A 307 10.06 2.47 31.56
N TYR A 308 8.90 1.94 31.20
CA TYR A 308 8.01 2.60 30.25
C TYR A 308 7.14 3.64 30.96
N GLY A 309 7.39 4.92 30.65
CA GLY A 309 6.63 6.07 31.18
C GLY A 309 5.67 6.70 30.18
N GLY A 310 5.44 6.07 29.02
CA GLY A 310 4.73 6.68 27.89
C GLY A 310 5.61 7.60 27.05
N LEU A 311 4.97 8.40 26.19
CA LEU A 311 5.66 9.34 25.31
C LEU A 311 5.87 10.67 26.05
N SER A 312 7.13 11.13 26.11
CA SER A 312 7.42 12.48 26.57
C SER A 312 6.94 13.52 25.56
N GLU A 313 6.67 14.73 26.06
CA GLU A 313 6.50 15.90 25.20
C GLU A 313 7.79 16.17 24.42
N LEU A 314 7.64 16.69 23.20
CA LEU A 314 8.76 17.03 22.34
C LEU A 314 9.12 18.49 22.59
N GLU A 315 10.30 18.71 23.15
CA GLU A 315 10.88 20.03 23.26
C GLU A 315 11.68 20.34 22.00
N TYR A 316 11.34 21.46 21.36
CA TYR A 316 12.04 21.96 20.18
C TYR A 316 12.74 23.28 20.54
N PRO A 317 13.96 23.52 20.06
CA PRO A 317 14.62 24.81 20.23
C PRO A 317 13.75 25.95 19.69
N LEU A 318 13.70 27.08 20.41
CA LEU A 318 12.86 28.23 20.05
C LEU A 318 13.17 28.86 18.68
N HIS A 319 14.36 28.60 18.13
CA HIS A 319 14.77 29.09 16.82
C HIS A 319 14.33 28.17 15.67
N ASP A 320 13.79 26.99 15.95
CA ASP A 320 13.31 26.06 14.94
C ASP A 320 11.86 26.37 14.56
N TRP A 321 11.59 26.31 13.25
CA TRP A 321 10.22 26.34 12.75
C TRP A 321 9.55 24.98 13.00
N THR A 322 8.50 24.96 13.82
CA THR A 322 7.73 23.75 14.13
C THR A 322 6.42 23.74 13.35
N ALA A 323 6.01 22.55 12.90
CA ALA A 323 4.73 22.34 12.25
C ALA A 323 4.21 20.93 12.49
N ILE A 324 2.90 20.82 12.67
CA ILE A 324 2.19 19.55 12.83
C ILE A 324 1.93 18.95 11.46
N VAL A 325 2.21 17.65 11.30
CA VAL A 325 1.93 16.97 10.05
C VAL A 325 0.44 16.64 9.99
N THR A 326 -0.23 17.15 8.97
CA THR A 326 -1.65 16.88 8.75
C THR A 326 -1.95 15.38 8.60
N THR A 327 -3.20 14.97 8.81
CA THR A 327 -3.67 13.57 8.66
C THR A 327 -3.37 12.96 7.29
N CYS A 328 -3.21 13.78 6.26
CA CYS A 328 -2.83 13.35 4.91
C CYS A 328 -1.30 13.22 4.70
N GLY A 329 -0.49 13.37 5.75
CA GLY A 329 0.96 13.21 5.71
C GLY A 329 1.70 14.38 5.09
N ARG A 330 1.17 15.60 5.23
CA ARG A 330 1.70 16.81 4.58
C ARG A 330 2.00 17.91 5.59
N ILE A 331 3.01 18.70 5.28
CA ILE A 331 3.29 20.00 5.93
C ILE A 331 3.17 21.13 4.89
N CYS A 332 2.78 22.31 5.37
CA CYS A 332 2.73 23.53 4.57
C CYS A 332 3.85 24.46 5.03
N TYR A 333 4.84 24.68 4.16
CA TYR A 333 5.95 25.59 4.43
C TYR A 333 6.02 26.62 3.28
N GLU A 334 5.99 27.91 3.60
CA GLU A 334 6.10 29.01 2.62
C GLU A 334 5.25 28.82 1.35
N LYS A 335 3.95 28.51 1.53
CA LYS A 335 2.97 28.23 0.44
C LYS A 335 3.26 26.97 -0.39
N ARG A 336 4.25 26.16 -0.03
CA ARG A 336 4.55 24.86 -0.63
C ARG A 336 3.98 23.74 0.23
N LYS A 337 3.37 22.75 -0.42
CA LYS A 337 2.90 21.52 0.21
C LYS A 337 3.97 20.45 0.07
N VAL A 338 4.59 20.07 1.18
CA VAL A 338 5.59 19.00 1.22
C VAL A 338 4.90 17.72 1.67
N ASN A 339 4.99 16.66 0.86
CA ASN A 339 4.51 15.33 1.23
C ASN A 339 5.60 14.59 2.00
N LEU A 340 5.31 14.17 3.22
CA LEU A 340 6.18 13.36 4.05
C LEU A 340 5.67 11.91 4.06
N SER A 341 4.79 11.58 5.00
CA SER A 341 4.06 10.32 5.09
C SER A 341 2.93 10.46 6.09
N THR A 342 1.83 9.73 5.90
CA THR A 342 0.72 9.65 6.86
C THR A 342 1.14 9.05 8.21
N VAL A 343 2.29 8.37 8.24
CA VAL A 343 2.88 7.76 9.44
C VAL A 343 3.31 8.80 10.46
N PHE A 344 3.69 10.00 10.01
CA PHE A 344 4.08 11.12 10.87
C PHE A 344 2.91 12.02 11.26
N ALA A 345 1.68 11.68 10.87
CA ALA A 345 0.52 12.53 11.13
C ALA A 345 0.20 12.62 12.63
N GLY A 346 -0.14 13.84 13.05
CA GLY A 346 -0.17 14.26 14.46
C GLY A 346 1.06 15.09 14.79
#